data_AF-A0A9P0HEC9-F1
#
_entry.id   AF-A0A9P0HEC9-F1
#
_cell.length_a   1.000
_cell.length_b   1.000
_cell.length_c   1.000
_cell.angle_alpha   90.00
_cell.angle_beta   90.00
_cell.angle_gamma   90.00
#
_symmetry.space_group_name_H-M   'P 1'
#
loop_
_entity.id
_entity.type
_entity.pdbx_description
1 polymer ?
#
loop_
_entity_poly.entity_id
_entity_poly.type
_entity_poly.pdbx_seq_one_letter_code
_entity_poly.pdbx_strand_id
1 'polypeptide(L)'
;MAIIFLICWCGEFIQTTSTQICDMVYSSEWPDNAEMKSFILIIQLRSIKSIKLNLGGFMVASFETFGNICSSAFSYFNLMLAVN
;
A
#
# COMPACT_ATOMS: atom_id res chain seq x y z
N MET A 1 14.05 13.70 -2.62
CA MET A 1 12.89 13.27 -1.81
C MET A 1 11.58 13.20 -2.60
N ALA A 2 11.27 14.14 -3.50
CA ALA A 2 9.98 14.18 -4.22
C ALA A 2 9.61 12.88 -4.98
N ILE A 3 10.56 12.23 -5.64
CA ILE A 3 10.30 10.97 -6.38
C ILE A 3 9.96 9.82 -5.43
N ILE A 4 10.68 9.72 -4.30
CA ILE A 4 10.43 8.71 -3.26
C ILE A 4 9.04 8.92 -2.66
N PHE A 5 8.69 10.19 -2.38
CA PHE A 5 7.36 10.57 -1.91
C PHE A 5 6.26 10.15 -2.89
N LEU A 6 6.40 10.45 -4.19
CA LEU A 6 5.43 10.06 -5.21
C LEU A 6 5.24 8.54 -5.30
N ILE A 7 6.32 7.77 -5.22
CA ILE A 7 6.23 6.30 -5.29
C ILE A 7 5.56 5.73 -4.05
N CYS A 8 5.94 6.20 -2.85
CA CYS A 8 5.31 5.79 -1.59
C CYS A 8 3.83 6.19 -1.56
N TRP A 9 3.48 7.37 -2.07
CA TRP A 9 2.09 7.83 -2.22
C TRP A 9 1.29 6.92 -3.14
N CYS A 10 1.80 6.61 -4.33
CA CYS A 10 1.12 5.71 -5.26
C CYS A 10 0.96 4.30 -4.68
N GLY A 11 1.98 3.77 -4.00
CA GLY A 11 1.92 2.48 -3.33
C GLY A 11 0.83 2.42 -2.26
N GLU A 12 0.80 3.42 -1.39
CA GLU A 12 -0.21 3.57 -0.33
C GLU A 12 -1.63 3.75 -0.90
N PHE A 13 -1.77 4.56 -1.95
CA PHE A 13 -3.05 4.80 -2.62
C PHE A 13 -3.61 3.50 -3.20
N ILE A 14 -2.81 2.76 -3.97
CA ILE A 14 -3.23 1.47 -4.57
C ILE A 14 -3.59 0.47 -3.46
N GLN A 15 -2.80 0.41 -2.39
CA GLN A 15 -3.03 -0.45 -1.23
C GLN A 15 -4.38 -0.15 -0.56
N THR A 16 -4.67 1.13 -0.33
CA THR A 16 -5.90 1.61 0.31
C THR A 16 -7.12 1.40 -0.59
N THR A 17 -7.02 1.70 -1.87
CA THR A 17 -8.12 1.49 -2.82
C THR A 17 -8.44 0.00 -2.96
N SER A 18 -7.43 -0.88 -2.97
CA SER A 18 -7.63 -2.33 -3.03
C SER A 18 -8.44 -2.85 -1.83
N THR A 19 -8.17 -2.36 -0.62
CA THR A 19 -8.92 -2.77 0.59
C THR A 19 -10.33 -2.21 0.58
N GLN A 20 -10.51 -0.95 0.18
CA GLN A 20 -11.83 -0.32 0.08
C GLN A 20 -12.76 -1.04 -0.91
N ILE A 21 -12.22 -1.48 -2.06
CA ILE A 21 -13.00 -2.25 -3.04
C ILE A 21 -13.47 -3.58 -2.43
N CYS A 22 -12.63 -4.25 -1.64
CA CYS A 22 -13.00 -5.48 -0.96
C CYS A 22 -14.17 -5.25 0.01
N ASP A 23 -14.09 -4.19 0.82
CA ASP A 23 -15.13 -3.85 1.79
C ASP A 23 -16.45 -3.47 1.11
N MET A 24 -16.39 -2.68 0.02
CA MET A 24 -17.55 -2.29 -0.77
C MET A 24 -18.24 -3.51 -1.40
N VAL A 25 -17.47 -4.42 -2.00
CA VAL A 25 -18.01 -5.67 -2.58
C VAL A 25 -18.64 -6.55 -1.51
N TYR A 26 -17.99 -6.68 -0.34
CA TYR A 26 -18.56 -7.42 0.77
C TYR A 26 -19.89 -6.85 1.26
N SER A 27 -20.00 -5.51 1.33
CA SER A 27 -21.20 -4.79 1.76
C SER A 27 -22.31 -4.68 0.71
N SER A 28 -22.03 -5.04 -0.55
CA SER A 28 -23.00 -4.94 -1.64
C SER A 28 -24.07 -6.02 -1.56
N GLU A 29 -25.21 -5.82 -2.20
CA GLU A 29 -26.26 -6.84 -2.29
C GLU A 29 -25.80 -8.01 -3.17
N TRP A 30 -25.74 -9.21 -2.59
CA TRP A 30 -25.23 -10.39 -3.29
C TRP A 30 -26.29 -10.97 -4.23
N PRO A 31 -25.97 -11.23 -5.51
CA PRO A 31 -26.90 -11.87 -6.42
C PRO A 31 -27.17 -13.33 -6.00
N ASP A 32 -28.42 -13.77 -6.10
CA ASP A 32 -28.84 -15.17 -5.83
C ASP A 32 -28.30 -16.17 -6.85
N ASN A 33 -27.77 -15.70 -7.98
CA ASN A 33 -27.18 -16.56 -9.00
C ASN A 33 -25.81 -17.11 -8.55
N ALA A 34 -25.70 -18.43 -8.46
CA ALA A 34 -24.50 -19.15 -8.04
C ALA A 34 -23.25 -18.87 -8.90
N GLU A 35 -23.42 -18.64 -10.21
CA GLU A 35 -22.30 -18.33 -11.09
C GLU A 35 -21.74 -16.93 -10.79
N MET A 36 -22.63 -15.95 -10.64
CA MET A 36 -22.27 -14.56 -10.35
C MET A 36 -21.62 -14.42 -8.98
N LYS A 37 -22.12 -15.17 -7.99
CA LYS A 37 -21.52 -15.27 -6.65
C LYS A 37 -20.09 -15.80 -6.67
N SER A 38 -19.81 -16.80 -7.51
CA SER A 38 -18.46 -17.35 -7.66
C SER A 38 -17.48 -16.33 -8.23
N PHE A 39 -17.88 -15.55 -9.23
CA PHE A 39 -17.06 -14.46 -9.78
C PHE A 39 -16.78 -13.37 -8.74
N ILE A 40 -17.78 -12.96 -7.96
CA ILE A 40 -17.64 -11.95 -6.91
C ILE A 40 -16.66 -12.43 -5.82
N LEU A 41 -16.76 -13.69 -5.39
CA LEU A 41 -15.84 -14.29 -4.43
C LEU A 41 -14.39 -14.31 -4.94
N ILE A 42 -14.18 -14.63 -6.22
CA ILE A 42 -12.84 -14.59 -6.83
C ILE A 42 -12.28 -13.16 -6.80
N ILE A 43 -13.08 -12.16 -7.18
CA ILE A 43 -12.66 -10.74 -7.15
C ILE A 43 -12.33 -10.32 -5.72
N GLN A 44 -13.17 -10.68 -4.75
CA GLN A 44 -12.94 -10.37 -3.33
C GLN A 44 -11.66 -11.03 -2.81
N LEU A 45 -11.46 -12.33 -3.04
CA LEU A 45 -10.24 -13.08 -2.66
C LEU A 45 -8.97 -12.46 -3.25
N ARG A 46 -9.05 -11.91 -4.47
CA ARG A 46 -7.93 -11.21 -5.10
C ARG A 46 -7.66 -9.84 -4.49
N SER A 47 -8.71 -9.09 -4.14
CA SER A 47 -8.61 -7.76 -3.53
C SER A 47 -8.22 -7.79 -2.04
N ILE A 48 -8.54 -8.86 -1.31
CA ILE A 48 -8.07 -9.10 0.07
C ILE A 48 -6.54 -9.15 0.13
N LYS A 49 -5.90 -9.66 -0.92
CA LYS A 49 -4.44 -9.65 -1.03
C LYS A 49 -4.00 -8.23 -1.41
N SER A 50 -3.98 -7.35 -0.41
CA SER A 50 -3.54 -5.97 -0.55
C SER A 50 -2.27 -5.93 -1.40
N ILE A 51 -2.35 -5.25 -2.53
CA ILE A 51 -1.25 -5.12 -3.48
C ILE A 51 -0.17 -4.28 -2.79
N LYS A 52 0.74 -4.97 -2.11
CA LYS A 52 1.93 -4.38 -1.52
C LYS A 52 2.90 -4.14 -2.67
N LEU A 53 2.99 -2.90 -3.11
CA LEU A 53 3.99 -2.50 -4.09
C LEU A 53 5.37 -2.63 -3.42
N ASN A 54 6.05 -3.73 -3.71
CA ASN A 54 7.35 -4.02 -3.11
C ASN A 54 8.43 -3.33 -3.97
N LEU A 55 9.12 -2.34 -3.40
CA LEU A 55 10.26 -1.68 -4.01
C LEU A 55 11.45 -2.66 -3.99
N GLY A 56 11.61 -3.40 -5.09
CA GLY A 56 12.71 -4.33 -5.29
C GLY A 56 12.74 -5.54 -4.34
N GLY A 57 11.67 -5.81 -3.60
CA GLY A 57 11.59 -6.93 -2.65
C GLY A 57 12.07 -6.61 -1.22
N PHE A 58 12.64 -5.43 -1.01
CA PHE A 58 13.25 -5.04 0.28
C PHE A 58 12.32 -4.22 1.17
N MET A 59 11.43 -3.41 0.57
CA MET A 59 10.58 -2.48 1.30
C MET A 59 9.24 -2.31 0.61
N VAL A 60 8.17 -2.21 1.39
CA VAL A 60 6.84 -1.86 0.86
C VAL A 60 6.80 -0.36 0.63
N ALA A 61 6.29 0.08 -0.53
CA ALA A 61 6.03 1.48 -0.80
C ALA A 61 4.84 1.96 0.06
N SER A 62 5.13 2.35 1.28
CA SER A 62 4.18 2.90 2.25
C SER A 62 4.66 4.22 2.81
N PHE A 63 3.73 4.98 3.40
CA PHE A 63 4.05 6.25 4.05
C PHE A 63 4.97 6.07 5.27
N GLU A 64 4.82 4.96 5.99
CA GLU A 64 5.70 4.55 7.08
C GLU A 64 7.16 4.44 6.61
N THR A 65 7.37 3.79 5.47
CA THR A 65 8.71 3.58 4.92
C THR A 65 9.34 4.90 4.47
N PHE A 66 8.55 5.81 3.90
CA PHE A 66 9.00 7.17 3.59
C PHE A 66 9.46 7.92 4.86
N GLY A 67 8.70 7.82 5.95
CA GLY A 67 9.05 8.41 7.25
C GLY A 67 10.38 7.87 7.79
N ASN A 68 10.61 6.56 7.67
CA ASN A 68 11.86 5.91 8.08
C ASN A 68 13.07 6.40 7.27
N ILE A 69 12.91 6.60 5.95
CA ILE A 69 13.96 7.18 5.09
C ILE A 69 14.30 8.60 5.52
N CYS A 70 13.28 9.44 5.74
CA CYS A 70 13.47 10.82 6.19
C CYS A 70 14.18 10.88 7.55
N SER A 71 13.77 10.05 8.50
CA SER A 71 14.37 9.99 9.84
C SER A 71 15.84 9.56 9.79
N SER A 72 16.16 8.59 8.93
CA SER A 72 17.55 8.13 8.72
C SER A 72 18.40 9.23 8.10
N ALA A 73 17.88 9.97 7.11
CA ALA A 73 18.59 11.09 6.49
C ALA A 73 18.88 12.21 7.49
N PHE A 74 17.91 12.57 8.35
CA PHE A 74 18.11 13.56 9.43
C PHE A 74 19.13 13.08 10.46
N SER A 75 19.10 11.80 10.83
CA SER A 75 20.07 11.23 11.77
C SER A 75 21.50 11.31 11.22
N TYR A 76 21.69 10.99 9.94
CA TYR A 76 22.98 11.14 9.26
C TYR A 76 23.44 12.59 9.22
N PHE A 77 22.54 13.53 8.91
CA PHE A 77 22.83 14.96 8.89
C PHE A 77 23.29 15.45 10.28
N ASN A 78 22.58 15.05 11.34
CA ASN A 78 22.94 15.40 12.71
C ASN A 78 24.29 14.80 13.14
N LEU A 79 24.59 13.56 12.75
CA LEU A 79 25.89 12.94 13.01
C LEU A 79 27.03 13.70 12.32
N MET A 80 26.84 14.11 11.07
CA MET A 80 27.83 14.89 10.34
C MET A 80 28.06 16.27 10.99
N LEU A 81 26.99 16.93 11.44
CA LEU A 81 27.08 18.18 12.19
C LEU A 81 27.77 18.02 13.55
N ALA A 82 27.59 16.89 14.23
CA ALA A 82 28.21 16.64 15.53
C ALA A 82 29.71 16.33 15.43
N VAL A 83 30.16 15.80 14.28
CA VAL A 83 31.57 15.47 14.02
C VAL A 83 32.37 16.67 13.49
N ASN A 84 31.68 17.69 12.95
CA ASN A 84 32.30 18.92 12.43
C ASN A 84 32.21 20.07 13.43
#